data_AF-A0A8H7M9I7-F1
#
_entry.id   AF-A0A8H7M9I7-F1
#
_cell.length_a   1.000
_cell.length_b   1.000
_cell.length_c   1.000
_cell.angle_alpha   90.00
_cell.angle_beta   90.00
_cell.angle_gamma   90.00
#
_symmetry.space_group_name_H-M   'P 1'
#
loop_
_entity.id
_entity.type
_entity.pdbx_description
1 polymer ?
#
loop_
_entity_poly.entity_id
_entity_poly.type
_entity_poly.pdbx_seq_one_letter_code
_entity_poly.pdbx_strand_id
1 'polypeptide(L)'
;MSSSLPQLTLVVAATLSNGIGTKGNLPWRLSREMAYFAKVTREGGPRSSSPNTVIMGRKTWESIKPQYRPLKGRLNVVISSSITSVFDLRAGTRTSCNNSDPAYQDLEPAYEECDVFFPELKADEWTQAEHTDLEKWVGFEVAKGVQEEKGIKYEFQMWVKKQDSSP
;
A
#
# COMPACT_ATOMS: atom_id res chain seq x y z
N MET A 1 -1.97 -27.40 -19.05
CA MET A 1 -2.30 -25.99 -18.77
C MET A 1 -1.18 -25.45 -17.91
N SER A 2 -0.40 -24.49 -18.42
CA SER A 2 0.71 -23.91 -17.67
C SER A 2 0.14 -23.05 -16.54
N SER A 3 0.16 -23.56 -15.30
CA SER A 3 -0.18 -22.74 -14.13
C SER A 3 1.01 -21.83 -13.83
N SER A 4 1.02 -20.63 -14.40
CA SER A 4 1.95 -19.59 -13.95
C SER A 4 1.65 -19.30 -12.47
N LEU A 5 2.67 -19.33 -11.61
CA LEU A 5 2.53 -18.96 -10.21
C LEU A 5 1.89 -17.57 -10.08
N PRO A 6 1.08 -17.32 -9.04
CA PRO A 6 0.51 -16.00 -8.82
C PRO A 6 1.63 -14.97 -8.65
N GLN A 7 1.53 -13.86 -9.38
CA GLN A 7 2.47 -12.75 -9.23
C GLN A 7 2.24 -12.06 -7.89
N LEU A 8 3.33 -11.85 -7.14
CA LEU A 8 3.32 -11.07 -5.91
C LEU A 8 3.76 -9.63 -6.23
N THR A 9 2.95 -8.66 -5.85
CA THR A 9 3.27 -7.23 -5.97
C THR A 9 3.29 -6.59 -4.59
N LEU A 10 4.35 -5.84 -4.30
CA LEU A 10 4.41 -4.97 -3.14
C LEU A 10 3.97 -3.56 -3.56
N VAL A 11 2.99 -2.99 -2.86
CA VAL A 11 2.59 -1.59 -3.01
C VAL A 11 3.03 -0.87 -1.75
N VAL A 12 3.98 0.05 -1.88
CA VAL A 12 4.62 0.76 -0.76
C VAL A 12 4.83 2.23 -1.13
N ALA A 13 4.64 3.10 -0.16
CA ALA A 13 5.08 4.49 -0.21
C ALA A 13 6.16 4.67 0.86
N ALA A 14 7.30 5.24 0.48
CA ALA A 14 8.47 5.38 1.34
C ALA A 14 9.11 6.77 1.17
N THR A 15 9.74 7.28 2.23
CA THR A 15 10.57 8.50 2.13
C THR A 15 11.84 8.24 1.33
N LEU A 16 12.62 9.30 1.07
CA LEU A 16 13.96 9.19 0.48
C LEU A 16 14.92 8.33 1.30
N SER A 17 14.69 8.20 2.62
CA SER A 17 15.46 7.32 3.52
C SER A 17 14.84 5.92 3.67
N ASN A 18 13.90 5.55 2.79
CA ASN A 18 13.08 4.34 2.84
C ASN A 18 12.18 4.23 4.09
N GLY A 19 11.92 5.32 4.81
CA GLY A 19 11.02 5.32 5.96
C GLY A 19 9.55 5.13 5.52
N ILE A 20 8.84 4.22 6.17
CA ILE A 20 7.43 3.87 5.85
C ILE A 20 6.48 4.03 7.04
N GLY A 21 7.00 4.26 8.23
CA GLY A 21 6.20 4.34 9.45
C GLY A 21 6.90 5.10 10.57
N THR A 22 6.09 5.73 11.41
CA THR A 22 6.50 6.30 12.69
C THR A 22 5.41 6.00 13.73
N LYS A 23 5.77 5.42 14.88
CA LYS A 23 4.85 5.12 16.00
C LYS A 23 3.57 4.39 15.57
N GLY A 24 3.71 3.46 14.62
CA GLY A 24 2.60 2.66 14.09
C GLY A 24 1.66 3.38 13.11
N ASN A 25 1.98 4.61 12.69
CA ASN A 25 1.22 5.37 11.71
C ASN A 25 2.09 5.70 10.48
N LEU A 26 1.44 6.15 9.40
CA LEU A 26 2.16 6.75 8.27
C LEU A 26 2.77 8.09 8.71
N PRO A 27 4.03 8.40 8.30
CA PRO A 27 4.67 9.67 8.65
C PRO A 27 4.02 10.91 7.99
N TRP A 28 3.12 10.70 7.03
CA TRP A 28 2.45 11.76 6.26
C TRP A 28 0.94 11.53 6.15
N ARG A 29 0.24 12.58 5.69
CA ARG A 29 -1.21 12.55 5.41
C ARG A 29 -1.50 13.12 4.02
N LEU A 30 -1.30 12.29 3.00
CA LEU A 30 -1.46 12.64 1.59
C LEU A 30 -2.67 11.92 1.00
N SER A 31 -3.74 12.67 0.73
CA SER A 31 -5.03 12.12 0.29
C SER A 31 -4.98 11.62 -1.15
N ARG A 32 -4.20 12.26 -2.05
CA ARG A 32 -4.06 11.76 -3.43
C ARG A 32 -3.23 10.49 -3.50
N GLU A 33 -2.17 10.40 -2.70
CA GLU A 33 -1.38 9.17 -2.56
C GLU A 33 -2.24 8.02 -2.02
N MET A 34 -3.02 8.26 -0.95
CA MET A 34 -3.94 7.25 -0.41
C MET A 34 -5.04 6.83 -1.41
N ALA A 35 -5.54 7.77 -2.21
CA ALA A 35 -6.49 7.46 -3.29
C ALA A 35 -5.86 6.60 -4.38
N TYR A 36 -4.60 6.88 -4.75
CA TYR A 36 -3.83 6.03 -5.65
C TYR A 36 -3.64 4.63 -5.09
N PHE A 37 -3.19 4.49 -3.83
CA PHE A 37 -3.07 3.20 -3.15
C PHE A 37 -4.38 2.41 -3.17
N ALA A 38 -5.49 3.06 -2.85
CA ALA A 38 -6.81 2.42 -2.85
C ALA A 38 -7.23 1.95 -4.25
N LYS A 39 -6.93 2.73 -5.29
CA LYS A 39 -7.24 2.38 -6.69
C LYS A 39 -6.36 1.24 -7.19
N VAL A 40 -5.04 1.33 -7.01
CA VAL A 40 -4.07 0.28 -7.41
C VAL A 40 -4.41 -1.04 -6.74
N THR A 41 -4.62 -1.06 -5.43
CA THR A 41 -4.92 -2.31 -4.71
C THR A 41 -6.29 -2.90 -5.05
N ARG A 42 -7.22 -2.11 -5.60
CA ARG A 42 -8.55 -2.59 -6.02
C ARG A 42 -8.58 -3.08 -7.47
N GLU A 43 -7.90 -2.37 -8.38
CA GLU A 43 -8.07 -2.51 -9.83
C GLU A 43 -6.80 -2.87 -10.58
N GLY A 44 -5.63 -2.61 -10.00
CA GLY A 44 -4.34 -2.80 -10.65
C GLY A 44 -3.95 -4.28 -10.79
N GLY A 45 -3.06 -4.54 -11.74
CA GLY A 45 -2.55 -5.86 -12.03
C GLY A 45 -3.37 -6.65 -13.05
N PRO A 46 -3.01 -7.91 -13.30
CA PRO A 46 -3.68 -8.76 -14.28
C PRO A 46 -5.17 -8.90 -13.95
N ARG A 47 -6.04 -8.60 -14.93
CA ARG A 47 -7.49 -8.75 -14.74
C ARG A 47 -7.83 -10.20 -14.40
N SER A 48 -8.48 -10.36 -13.26
CA SER A 48 -9.05 -11.62 -12.80
C SER A 48 -10.54 -11.43 -12.52
N SER A 49 -11.30 -12.52 -12.57
CA SER A 49 -12.71 -12.54 -12.15
C SER A 49 -12.87 -12.36 -10.63
N SER A 50 -11.78 -12.52 -9.86
CA SER A 50 -11.76 -12.37 -8.41
C SER A 50 -11.18 -11.01 -7.99
N PRO A 51 -11.61 -10.44 -6.86
CA PRO A 51 -11.03 -9.21 -6.33
C PRO A 51 -9.57 -9.43 -5.91
N ASN A 52 -8.79 -8.36 -5.98
CA ASN A 52 -7.41 -8.35 -5.51
C ASN A 52 -7.33 -8.68 -4.01
N THR A 53 -6.24 -9.35 -3.63
CA THR A 53 -5.94 -9.69 -2.24
C THR A 53 -4.90 -8.74 -1.68
N VAL A 54 -5.19 -8.13 -0.53
CA VAL A 54 -4.26 -7.31 0.24
C VAL A 54 -3.85 -8.09 1.48
N ILE A 55 -2.56 -8.40 1.55
CA ILE A 55 -1.93 -9.05 2.70
C ILE A 55 -1.24 -7.96 3.53
N MET A 56 -1.48 -7.94 4.84
CA MET A 56 -0.85 -6.98 5.73
C MET A 56 -0.54 -7.59 7.10
N GLY A 57 0.41 -6.99 7.82
CA GLY A 57 0.69 -7.37 9.20
C GLY A 57 -0.38 -6.84 10.17
N ARG A 58 -0.52 -7.50 11.32
CA ARG A 58 -1.45 -7.11 12.39
C ARG A 58 -1.34 -5.64 12.82
N LYS A 59 -0.13 -5.10 12.94
CA LYS A 59 0.09 -3.68 13.32
C LYS A 59 -0.44 -2.72 12.24
N THR A 60 -0.26 -3.03 10.96
CA THR A 60 -0.84 -2.26 9.85
C THR A 60 -2.36 -2.32 9.86
N TRP A 61 -2.94 -3.49 10.15
CA TRP A 61 -4.39 -3.62 10.29
C TRP A 61 -4.97 -2.79 11.45
N GLU A 62 -4.22 -2.66 12.54
CA GLU A 62 -4.60 -1.86 13.71
C GLU A 62 -4.45 -0.35 13.50
N SER A 63 -3.52 0.08 12.65
CA SER A 63 -3.36 1.51 12.32
C SER A 63 -4.45 2.05 11.39
N ILE A 64 -5.12 1.18 10.64
CA ILE A 64 -6.27 1.55 9.81
C ILE A 64 -7.48 1.80 10.73
N LYS A 65 -8.08 3.00 10.64
CA LYS A 65 -9.25 3.34 11.46
C LYS A 65 -10.39 2.33 11.25
N PRO A 66 -11.14 1.97 12.30
CA PRO A 66 -12.20 0.95 12.22
C PRO A 66 -13.21 1.14 11.09
N GLN A 67 -13.57 2.38 10.73
CA GLN A 67 -14.52 2.67 9.64
C GLN A 67 -13.99 2.36 8.24
N TYR A 68 -12.67 2.23 8.07
CA TYR A 68 -12.02 1.97 6.79
C TYR A 68 -11.54 0.52 6.63
N ARG A 69 -11.68 -0.31 7.67
CA ARG A 69 -11.36 -1.75 7.64
C ARG A 69 -12.63 -2.60 7.76
N PRO A 70 -12.75 -3.75 7.04
CA PRO A 70 -11.84 -4.22 5.99
C PRO A 70 -11.83 -3.28 4.77
N LEU A 71 -10.70 -3.25 4.06
CA LEU A 71 -10.56 -2.46 2.86
C LEU A 71 -11.55 -2.93 1.79
N LYS A 72 -12.58 -2.13 1.52
CA LYS A 72 -13.67 -2.49 0.59
C LYS A 72 -13.15 -2.85 -0.80
N GLY A 73 -13.81 -3.81 -1.45
CA GLY A 73 -13.50 -4.27 -2.81
C GLY A 73 -12.26 -5.15 -2.94
N ARG A 74 -11.69 -5.61 -1.82
CA ARG A 74 -10.46 -6.41 -1.74
C ARG A 74 -10.63 -7.54 -0.73
N LEU A 75 -9.97 -8.68 -0.98
CA LEU A 75 -9.80 -9.71 0.04
C LEU A 75 -8.72 -9.24 1.02
N ASN A 76 -9.03 -9.14 2.31
CA ASN A 76 -8.08 -8.67 3.33
C ASN A 76 -7.53 -9.87 4.10
N VAL A 77 -6.20 -10.05 4.10
CA VAL A 77 -5.51 -11.12 4.83
C VAL A 77 -4.58 -10.47 5.85
N VAL A 78 -4.80 -10.78 7.13
CA VAL A 78 -3.99 -10.23 8.24
C VAL A 78 -3.11 -11.33 8.81
N ILE A 79 -1.80 -11.11 8.81
CA ILE A 79 -0.81 -12.04 9.35
C ILE A 79 -0.42 -11.60 10.77
N SER A 80 -0.44 -12.55 11.70
CA SER A 80 -0.04 -12.37 13.09
C SER A 80 0.68 -13.62 13.59
N SER A 81 1.75 -13.46 14.38
CA SER A 81 2.47 -14.57 15.01
C SER A 81 1.73 -15.17 16.22
N SER A 82 0.70 -14.50 16.72
CA SER A 82 -0.09 -14.92 17.90
C SER A 82 -1.54 -15.24 17.54
N ILE A 83 -1.80 -15.77 16.34
CA ILE A 83 -3.17 -15.97 15.89
C ILE A 83 -3.84 -17.11 16.68
N THR A 84 -4.87 -16.77 17.45
CA THR A 84 -5.71 -17.76 18.17
C THR A 84 -7.03 -18.01 17.45
N SER A 85 -7.37 -17.26 16.39
CA SER A 85 -8.58 -17.48 15.59
C SER A 85 -8.50 -16.82 14.20
N VAL A 86 -9.04 -17.53 13.19
CA VAL A 86 -9.23 -17.04 11.82
C VAL A 86 -10.66 -16.54 11.70
N PHE A 87 -10.86 -15.23 11.51
CA PHE A 87 -12.18 -14.65 11.25
C PHE A 87 -12.37 -14.44 9.74
N ASP A 88 -13.27 -15.22 9.13
CA ASP A 88 -13.74 -14.97 7.76
C ASP A 88 -14.75 -13.80 7.79
N LEU A 89 -14.32 -12.61 7.34
CA LEU A 89 -15.11 -11.37 7.35
C LEU A 89 -16.17 -11.30 6.24
N ARG A 90 -16.62 -12.43 5.69
CA ARG A 90 -17.70 -12.47 4.69
C ARG A 90 -19.09 -12.08 5.23
N ALA A 91 -19.27 -11.91 6.54
CA ALA A 91 -20.53 -11.46 7.12
C ALA A 91 -20.52 -9.96 7.42
N GLY A 92 -21.33 -9.20 6.68
CA GLY A 92 -21.43 -7.74 6.79
C GLY A 92 -22.19 -7.23 8.04
N THR A 93 -21.90 -5.97 8.38
CA THR A 93 -22.57 -5.02 9.32
C THR A 93 -22.51 -5.37 10.82
N ARG A 94 -22.38 -4.42 11.77
CA ARG A 94 -22.86 -3.02 11.89
C ARG A 94 -21.96 -2.22 12.86
N THR A 95 -21.83 -0.92 12.61
CA THR A 95 -21.16 0.07 13.48
C THR A 95 -22.10 0.57 14.57
N SER A 96 -21.57 0.87 15.77
CA SER A 96 -22.16 1.85 16.70
C SER A 96 -21.08 2.85 17.11
N CYS A 97 -21.43 4.13 17.05
CA CYS A 97 -20.57 5.27 17.33
C CYS A 97 -20.49 5.54 18.83
N ASN A 98 -19.39 6.17 19.27
CA ASN A 98 -19.39 7.45 20.00
C ASN A 98 -17.93 7.83 20.33
N ASN A 99 -17.45 8.94 19.76
CA ASN A 99 -17.03 10.10 20.53
C ASN A 99 -16.46 11.18 19.60
N SER A 100 -16.94 12.38 19.85
CA SER A 100 -16.42 13.67 19.40
C SER A 100 -14.97 13.85 19.82
N ASP A 101 -14.09 14.25 18.90
CA ASP A 101 -12.94 15.08 19.31
C ASP A 101 -12.41 15.93 18.14
N PRO A 102 -12.14 17.24 18.35
CA PRO A 102 -11.65 18.16 17.34
C PRO A 102 -10.12 18.23 17.40
N ALA A 103 -9.45 17.63 16.42
CA ALA A 103 -8.01 17.86 16.23
C ALA A 103 -7.70 17.90 14.73
N TYR A 104 -8.21 18.95 14.09
CA TYR A 104 -7.70 19.44 12.82
C TYR A 104 -6.87 20.67 13.16
N GLN A 105 -5.62 20.45 13.53
CA GLN A 105 -4.60 21.49 13.47
C GLN A 105 -3.63 21.08 12.37
N ASP A 106 -3.41 22.05 11.47
CA ASP A 106 -2.41 22.01 10.42
C ASP A 106 -1.06 21.63 11.02
N LEU A 107 -0.57 20.45 10.65
CA LEU A 107 0.80 20.05 10.95
C LEU A 107 1.59 20.18 9.65
N GLU A 108 2.48 21.17 9.65
CA GLU A 108 3.61 21.26 8.73
C GLU A 108 4.36 19.92 8.72
N PRO A 109 4.91 19.46 7.57
CA PRO A 109 5.62 18.20 7.53
C PRO A 109 7.00 18.37 8.19
N ALA A 110 7.04 18.30 9.52
CA ALA A 110 8.21 17.81 10.21
C ALA A 110 8.27 16.31 9.88
N TYR A 111 9.32 15.88 9.18
CA TYR A 111 9.61 14.45 9.06
C TYR A 111 9.87 13.94 10.48
N GLU A 112 8.83 13.45 11.16
CA GLU A 112 9.02 12.68 12.38
C GLU A 112 9.97 11.53 12.03
N GLU A 113 10.98 11.30 12.88
CA GLU A 113 11.95 10.22 12.69
C GLU A 113 11.17 8.91 12.45
N CYS A 114 11.35 8.34 11.26
CA CYS A 114 10.75 7.06 10.92
C CYS A 114 11.38 5.98 11.81
N ASP A 115 10.56 5.06 12.32
CA ASP A 115 11.01 3.91 13.12
C ASP A 115 10.86 2.58 12.37
N VAL A 116 10.18 2.60 11.21
CA VAL A 116 10.03 1.46 10.31
C VAL A 116 10.51 1.85 8.92
N PHE A 117 11.34 1.00 8.32
CA PHE A 117 11.98 1.23 7.03
C PHE A 117 11.71 0.07 6.07
N PHE A 118 11.50 0.41 4.80
CA PHE A 118 11.52 -0.55 3.71
C PHE A 118 12.97 -0.94 3.38
N PRO A 119 13.26 -2.22 3.11
CA PRO A 119 14.60 -2.63 2.70
C PRO A 119 15.03 -1.93 1.40
N GLU A 120 16.33 -1.67 1.27
CA GLU A 120 16.89 -1.14 0.03
C GLU A 120 16.69 -2.14 -1.12
N LEU A 121 16.20 -1.65 -2.26
CA LEU A 121 16.14 -2.42 -3.49
C LEU A 121 17.52 -2.41 -4.15
N LYS A 122 18.23 -3.54 -4.10
CA LYS A 122 19.56 -3.61 -4.71
C LYS A 122 19.47 -3.51 -6.24
N ALA A 123 20.35 -2.70 -6.81
CA ALA A 123 20.39 -2.42 -8.25
C ALA A 123 20.77 -3.63 -9.11
N ASP A 124 21.41 -4.65 -8.55
CA ASP A 124 21.70 -5.93 -9.21
C ASP A 124 20.45 -6.81 -9.32
N GLU A 125 19.54 -6.76 -8.34
CA GLU A 125 18.33 -7.58 -8.27
C GLU A 125 17.08 -6.91 -8.89
N TRP A 126 17.02 -5.57 -8.93
CA TRP A 126 15.83 -4.82 -9.34
C TRP A 126 16.13 -3.84 -10.47
N THR A 127 15.13 -3.60 -11.31
CA THR A 127 15.17 -2.56 -12.36
C THR A 127 13.92 -1.70 -12.25
N GLN A 128 14.10 -0.38 -12.35
CA GLN A 128 12.98 0.55 -12.46
C GLN A 128 12.31 0.38 -13.83
N ALA A 129 11.00 0.20 -13.85
CA ALA A 129 10.21 0.09 -15.06
C ALA A 129 9.89 1.48 -15.62
N GLU A 130 9.67 1.54 -16.94
CA GLU A 130 9.19 2.76 -17.59
C GLU A 130 7.80 3.13 -17.11
N HIS A 131 7.48 4.43 -17.13
CA HIS A 131 6.17 4.92 -16.71
C HIS A 131 5.02 4.30 -17.52
N THR A 132 5.25 4.08 -18.82
CA THR A 132 4.28 3.40 -19.70
C THR A 132 4.01 1.97 -19.28
N ASP A 133 4.98 1.27 -18.70
CA ASP A 133 4.79 -0.09 -18.22
C ASP A 133 4.04 -0.11 -16.89
N LEU A 134 4.25 0.90 -16.03
CA LEU A 134 3.44 1.11 -14.83
C LEU A 134 1.96 1.30 -15.22
N GLU A 135 1.65 2.19 -16.16
CA GLU A 135 0.29 2.44 -16.63
C GLU A 135 -0.36 1.20 -17.25
N LYS A 136 0.38 0.45 -18.07
CA LYS A 136 -0.09 -0.82 -18.62
C LYS A 136 -0.42 -1.82 -17.51
N TRP A 137 0.43 -1.91 -16.48
CA TRP A 137 0.25 -2.84 -15.37
C TRP A 137 -0.96 -2.46 -14.48
N VAL A 138 -1.13 -1.16 -14.17
CA VAL A 138 -2.29 -0.71 -13.38
C VAL A 138 -3.59 -0.67 -14.18
N GLY A 139 -3.52 -0.56 -15.51
CA GLY A 139 -4.68 -0.49 -16.40
C GLY A 139 -5.42 0.85 -16.37
N PHE A 140 -4.78 1.92 -15.87
CA PHE A 140 -5.30 3.28 -15.84
C PHE A 140 -4.16 4.30 -15.87
N GLU A 141 -4.49 5.56 -16.19
CA GLU A 141 -3.52 6.66 -16.23
C GLU A 141 -2.94 6.98 -14.84
N VAL A 142 -1.62 7.16 -14.78
CA VAL A 142 -0.90 7.50 -13.56
C VAL A 142 -0.23 8.87 -13.74
N ALA A 143 -0.29 9.73 -12.72
CA ALA A 143 0.36 11.02 -12.79
C ALA A 143 1.88 10.85 -12.99
N LYS A 144 2.41 11.41 -14.08
CA LYS A 144 3.81 11.30 -14.46
C LYS A 144 4.67 12.35 -13.74
N GLY A 145 5.85 11.94 -13.30
CA GLY A 145 6.84 12.80 -12.65
C GLY A 145 6.47 13.17 -11.21
N VAL A 146 7.16 14.18 -10.69
CA VAL A 146 7.01 14.64 -9.31
C VAL A 146 5.64 15.30 -9.09
N GLN A 147 4.90 14.75 -8.15
CA GLN A 147 3.68 15.30 -7.59
C GLN A 147 4.02 16.09 -6.32
N GLU A 148 3.25 17.12 -6.01
CA GLU A 148 3.40 17.88 -4.77
C GLU A 148 2.06 17.99 -4.06
N GLU A 149 1.99 17.56 -2.79
CA GLU A 149 0.83 17.69 -1.91
C GLU A 149 1.26 18.14 -0.52
N LYS A 150 0.67 19.23 0.00
CA LYS A 150 0.98 19.79 1.34
C LYS A 150 2.49 20.03 1.53
N GLY A 151 3.18 20.51 0.49
CA GLY A 151 4.63 20.74 0.50
C GLY A 151 5.48 19.48 0.41
N ILE A 152 4.88 18.28 0.36
CA ILE A 152 5.59 17.02 0.18
C ILE A 152 5.62 16.65 -1.30
N LYS A 153 6.83 16.43 -1.82
CA LYS A 153 7.07 15.97 -3.19
C LYS A 153 7.21 14.45 -3.22
N TYR A 154 6.51 13.78 -4.14
CA TYR A 154 6.54 12.33 -4.30
C TYR A 154 6.31 11.92 -5.76
N GLU A 155 6.74 10.72 -6.14
CA GLU A 155 6.57 10.18 -7.50
C GLU A 155 6.05 8.74 -7.42
N PHE A 156 5.20 8.36 -8.38
CA PHE A 156 4.75 6.97 -8.53
C PHE A 156 5.72 6.22 -9.44
N GLN A 157 6.29 5.13 -8.92
CA GLN A 157 7.28 4.32 -9.63
C GLN A 157 6.89 2.84 -9.57
N MET A 158 7.37 2.06 -10.55
CA MET A 158 7.27 0.61 -10.56
C MET A 158 8.67 0.00 -10.68
N TRP A 159 8.92 -1.03 -9.90
CA TRP A 159 10.18 -1.78 -9.91
C TRP A 159 9.87 -3.24 -10.17
N VAL A 160 10.67 -3.87 -11.03
CA VAL A 160 10.51 -5.27 -11.41
C VAL A 160 11.78 -6.02 -11.00
N LYS A 161 11.60 -7.14 -10.31
CA LYS A 161 12.73 -8.03 -9.97
C LYS A 161 13.27 -8.61 -11.27
N LYS A 162 14.58 -8.51 -11.47
CA LYS A 162 15.25 -9.18 -12.60
C LYS A 162 15.00 -10.68 -12.45
N GLN A 163 14.64 -11.34 -13.54
CA GLN A 163 14.55 -12.79 -13.52
C GLN A 163 15.97 -13.32 -13.30
N ASP A 164 16.11 -14.27 -12.37
CA ASP A 164 17.36 -15.00 -12.24
C ASP A 164 17.65 -15.63 -13.60
N SER A 165 18.68 -15.15 -14.27
CA SER A 165 19.27 -15.84 -15.41
C SER A 165 19.97 -17.09 -14.86
N SER A 166 19.20 -18.10 -14.45
CA SER A 166 19.77 -19.41 -14.23
C SER A 166 20.18 -19.97 -15.60
N PRO A 167 21.47 -20.35 -15.78
CA PRO A 167 21.95 -21.01 -16.98
C PRO A 167 21.34 -22.41 -17.16
#